data_AF-A0A2B7ZZN7-F1
#
_entry.id   AF-A0A2B7ZZN7-F1
#
_cell.length_a   1.000
_cell.length_b   1.000
_cell.length_c   1.000
_cell.angle_alpha   90.00
_cell.angle_beta   90.00
_cell.angle_gamma   90.00
#
_symmetry.space_group_name_H-M   'P 1'
#
loop_
_entity.id
_entity.type
_entity.pdbx_description
1 polymer ?
#
loop_
_entity_poly.entity_id
_entity_poly.type
_entity_poly.pdbx_seq_one_letter_code
_entity_poly.pdbx_strand_id
1 'polypeptide(L)'
;MKLFVFENRVEIISPGKLPNSLTEEQIKKGVRSTRNNIIASHAPDLLEYRGAGSGILRALQGYPDIELINEQDNERFIVRIKRPVRK
;
A
#
# COMPACT_ATOMS: atom_id res chain seq x y z
N MET A 1 1.69 11.25 5.12
CA MET A 1 1.75 10.61 3.78
C MET A 1 2.20 11.66 2.78
N LYS A 2 3.07 11.31 1.84
CA LYS A 2 3.51 12.19 0.75
C LYS A 2 3.13 11.55 -0.58
N LEU A 3 2.67 12.35 -1.54
CA LEU A 3 2.32 11.93 -2.89
C LEU A 3 3.23 12.65 -3.88
N PHE A 4 3.92 11.89 -4.72
CA PHE A 4 4.73 12.42 -5.80
C PHE A 4 4.18 11.94 -7.13
N VAL A 5 3.97 12.86 -8.07
CA VAL A 5 3.47 12.56 -9.41
C VAL A 5 4.56 12.92 -10.40
N PHE A 6 5.08 11.90 -11.07
CA PHE A 6 6.05 12.03 -12.16
C PHE A 6 5.36 11.77 -13.49
N GLU A 7 6.06 12.05 -14.58
CA GLU A 7 5.60 11.74 -15.93
C GLU A 7 5.31 10.23 -16.08
N ASN A 8 6.25 9.39 -15.65
CA ASN A 8 6.20 7.94 -15.86
C ASN A 8 5.69 7.12 -14.66
N ARG A 9 5.42 7.74 -13.50
CA ARG A 9 4.98 7.03 -12.29
C ARG A 9 4.31 7.94 -11.26
N VAL A 10 3.57 7.33 -10.34
CA VAL A 10 3.09 7.94 -9.10
C VAL A 10 3.73 7.20 -7.93
N GLU A 11 4.20 7.94 -6.93
CA GLU A 11 4.75 7.37 -5.69
C GLU A 11 3.96 7.88 -4.48
N ILE A 12 3.48 6.93 -3.67
CA ILE A 12 2.82 7.21 -2.39
C ILE A 12 3.79 6.76 -1.30
N ILE A 13 4.28 7.70 -0.49
CA ILE A 13 5.24 7.44 0.58
C ILE A 13 4.53 7.60 1.93
N SER A 14 4.42 6.50 2.66
CA SER A 14 3.90 6.46 4.02
C SER A 14 5.06 6.35 5.03
N PRO A 15 5.04 7.12 6.13
CA PRO A 15 5.94 6.85 7.25
C PRO A 15 5.62 5.50 7.89
N GLY A 16 6.67 4.84 8.38
CA GLY A 16 6.63 3.54 9.04
C GLY A 16 6.73 2.35 8.08
N LYS A 17 7.75 1.51 8.29
CA LYS A 17 7.95 0.20 7.65
C LYS A 17 6.88 -0.82 8.05
N LEU A 18 6.71 -1.88 7.26
CA LEU A 18 5.73 -2.94 7.55
C LEU A 18 5.91 -3.50 8.98
N PRO A 19 4.81 -3.71 9.73
CA PRO A 19 4.88 -4.17 11.12
C PRO A 19 5.17 -5.67 11.22
N ASN A 20 5.63 -6.13 12.38
CA ASN A 20 5.70 -7.56 12.75
C ASN A 20 6.42 -8.45 11.73
N SER A 21 7.52 -7.95 11.16
CA SER A 21 8.36 -8.66 10.19
C SER A 21 7.63 -9.05 8.89
N LEU A 22 6.51 -8.39 8.56
CA LEU A 22 5.83 -8.56 7.28
C LEU A 22 6.77 -8.19 6.12
N THR A 23 6.78 -9.05 5.11
CA THR A 23 7.51 -8.80 3.86
C THR A 23 6.57 -8.31 2.76
N GLU A 24 7.16 -7.69 1.73
CA GLU A 24 6.46 -7.27 0.52
C GLU A 24 5.78 -8.46 -0.17
N GLU A 25 6.41 -9.63 -0.17
CA GLU A 25 5.82 -10.85 -0.75
C GLU A 25 4.61 -11.35 0.03
N GLN A 26 4.66 -11.27 1.37
CA GLN A 26 3.56 -11.69 2.24
C GLN A 26 2.32 -10.82 2.04
N ILE A 27 2.50 -9.49 1.97
CA ILE A 27 1.36 -8.58 1.72
C ILE A 27 0.79 -8.74 0.32
N LYS A 28 1.62 -9.08 -0.69
CA LYS A 28 1.17 -9.42 -2.06
C LYS A 28 0.35 -10.71 -2.08
N LYS A 29 0.57 -11.62 -1.13
CA LYS A 29 -0.23 -12.85 -0.92
C LYS A 29 -1.45 -12.63 -0.02
N GLY A 30 -1.69 -11.40 0.44
CA GLY A 30 -2.85 -11.05 1.27
C GLY A 30 -2.64 -11.27 2.78
N VAL A 31 -1.42 -11.59 3.21
CA VAL A 31 -1.09 -11.65 4.64
C VAL A 31 -1.13 -10.24 5.21
N ARG A 32 -1.82 -10.07 6.34
CA ARG A 32 -2.06 -8.77 6.96
C ARG A 32 -1.65 -8.78 8.42
N SER A 33 -1.16 -7.64 8.89
CA SER A 33 -0.95 -7.39 10.31
C SER A 33 -1.39 -5.96 10.61
N THR A 34 -2.38 -5.83 11.50
CA THR A 34 -2.98 -4.55 11.85
C THR A 34 -2.10 -3.82 12.84
N ARG A 35 -1.73 -2.56 12.55
CA ARG A 35 -0.97 -1.72 13.49
C ARG A 35 -1.83 -1.18 14.63
N ASN A 36 -3.04 -0.72 14.31
CA ASN A 36 -3.97 -0.16 15.28
C ASN A 36 -5.34 -0.83 15.14
N ASN A 37 -5.66 -1.70 16.09
CA ASN A 37 -6.89 -2.47 16.08
C ASN A 37 -8.15 -1.61 16.29
N ILE A 38 -8.04 -0.49 17.03
CA ILE A 38 -9.16 0.42 17.28
C ILE A 38 -9.55 1.14 15.99
N ILE A 39 -8.57 1.68 15.25
CA ILE A 39 -8.85 2.31 13.95
C ILE A 39 -9.44 1.27 12.99
N ALA A 40 -8.87 0.06 12.96
CA ALA A 40 -9.33 -0.99 12.08
C ALA A 40 -10.76 -1.46 12.38
N SER A 41 -11.19 -1.46 13.65
CA SER A 41 -12.56 -1.85 14.03
C SER A 41 -13.59 -0.79 13.64
N HIS A 42 -13.24 0.50 13.69
CA HIS A 42 -14.17 1.59 13.38
C HIS A 42 -14.15 2.03 11.91
N ALA A 43 -13.05 1.75 11.17
CA ALA A 43 -12.90 2.18 9.79
C ALA A 43 -14.03 1.74 8.84
N PRO A 44 -14.60 0.52 8.92
CA PRO A 44 -15.68 0.09 8.03
C PRO A 44 -16.97 0.92 8.17
N ASP A 45 -17.24 1.42 9.38
CA ASP A 45 -18.46 2.19 9.67
C ASP A 45 -18.27 3.69 9.45
N LEU A 46 -17.06 4.20 9.68
CA LEU A 46 -16.76 5.64 9.62
C LEU A 46 -16.28 6.12 8.26
N LEU A 47 -15.63 5.27 7.46
CA LEU A 47 -15.05 5.67 6.18
C LEU A 47 -15.94 5.21 5.04
N GLU A 48 -16.08 6.04 4.02
CA GLU A 48 -16.70 5.69 2.73
C GLU A 48 -15.79 4.77 1.89
N TYR A 49 -15.19 3.76 2.54
CA TYR A 49 -14.26 2.82 1.96
C TYR A 49 -14.70 1.39 2.27
N ARG A 50 -14.83 0.58 1.22
CA ARG A 50 -15.16 -0.85 1.34
C ARG A 50 -13.97 -1.73 0.95
N GLY A 51 -13.96 -2.93 1.53
CA GLY A 51 -12.96 -3.96 1.24
C GLY A 51 -11.65 -3.79 2.00
N ALA A 52 -11.75 -3.41 3.29
CA ALA A 52 -10.64 -3.47 4.23
C ALA A 52 -10.01 -4.87 4.23
N GLY A 53 -8.68 -4.93 4.15
CA GLY A 53 -7.93 -6.18 4.11
C GLY A 53 -7.77 -6.82 2.72
N SER A 54 -8.52 -6.40 1.69
CA SER A 54 -8.36 -6.89 0.31
C SER A 54 -7.81 -5.85 -0.66
N GLY A 55 -7.61 -4.60 -0.21
CA GLY A 55 -7.22 -3.48 -1.06
C GLY A 55 -5.94 -3.72 -1.86
N ILE A 56 -4.90 -4.30 -1.25
CA ILE A 56 -3.62 -4.59 -1.93
C ILE A 56 -3.83 -5.61 -3.06
N LEU A 57 -4.54 -6.70 -2.79
CA LEU A 57 -4.83 -7.73 -3.79
C LEU A 57 -5.64 -7.17 -4.97
N ARG A 58 -6.67 -6.38 -4.68
CA ARG A 58 -7.50 -5.73 -5.71
C ARG A 58 -6.70 -4.73 -6.54
N ALA A 59 -5.81 -3.96 -5.90
CA ALA A 59 -4.95 -3.02 -6.60
C ALA A 59 -3.99 -3.74 -7.55
N LEU A 60 -3.36 -4.82 -7.11
CA LEU A 60 -2.47 -5.65 -7.95
C LEU A 60 -3.22 -6.37 -9.06
N GLN A 61 -4.47 -6.77 -8.82
CA GLN A 61 -5.32 -7.37 -9.86
C GLN A 61 -5.70 -6.36 -10.96
N GLY A 62 -6.05 -5.13 -10.58
CA GLY A 62 -6.39 -4.07 -11.53
C GLY A 62 -5.18 -3.42 -12.19
N TYR A 63 -4.02 -3.44 -11.53
CA TYR A 63 -2.77 -2.88 -12.01
C TYR A 63 -1.59 -3.73 -11.53
N PRO A 64 -1.16 -4.75 -12.29
CA PRO A 64 -0.09 -5.67 -11.87
C PRO A 64 1.28 -5.00 -11.68
N ASP A 65 1.52 -3.87 -12.34
CA ASP A 65 2.80 -3.16 -12.33
C ASP A 65 3.02 -2.25 -11.11
N ILE A 66 2.23 -2.41 -10.04
CA ILE A 66 2.45 -1.71 -8.77
C ILE A 66 3.62 -2.36 -8.03
N GLU A 67 4.63 -1.55 -7.70
CA GLU A 67 5.72 -1.92 -6.82
C GLU A 67 5.37 -1.51 -5.38
N LEU A 68 5.50 -2.44 -4.44
CA LEU A 68 5.34 -2.23 -3.00
C LEU A 68 6.71 -2.40 -2.36
N ILE A 69 7.27 -1.35 -1.79
CA ILE A 69 8.66 -1.29 -1.34
C ILE A 69 8.68 -0.94 0.15
N ASN A 70 9.29 -1.80 0.96
CA ASN A 70 9.44 -1.63 2.40
C ASN A 70 10.89 -1.24 2.72
N GLU A 71 11.17 0.07 2.73
CA GLU A 71 12.51 0.58 3.06
C GLU A 71 12.72 0.61 4.56
N GLN A 72 13.40 -0.42 5.07
CA GLN A 72 13.64 -0.61 6.50
C GLN A 72 14.57 0.46 7.08
N ASP A 73 15.64 0.81 6.37
CA ASP A 73 16.65 1.78 6.84
C ASP A 73 16.07 3.19 7.01
N ASN A 74 15.11 3.53 6.15
CA ASN A 74 14.47 4.84 6.13
C ASN A 74 13.10 4.83 6.84
N GLU A 75 12.73 3.70 7.45
CA GLU A 75 11.46 3.45 8.11
C GLU A 75 10.25 3.96 7.33
N ARG A 76 10.18 3.62 6.03
CA ARG A 76 9.11 4.08 5.15
C ARG A 76 8.61 2.97 4.23
N PHE A 77 7.35 3.09 3.87
CA PHE A 77 6.71 2.21 2.90
C PHE A 77 6.33 3.02 1.67
N ILE A 78 6.74 2.55 0.50
CA ILE A 78 6.52 3.20 -0.78
C ILE A 78 5.64 2.32 -1.65
N VAL A 79 4.58 2.92 -2.20
CA VAL A 79 3.81 2.34 -3.29
C VAL A 79 4.17 3.11 -4.55
N ARG A 80 4.77 2.44 -5.53
CA ARG A 80 5.13 3.01 -6.82
C ARG A 80 4.26 2.41 -7.91
N ILE A 81 3.50 3.27 -8.57
CA ILE A 81 2.55 2.92 -9.63
C ILE A 81 3.14 3.45 -10.94
N LYS A 82 3.61 2.57 -11.83
CA LYS A 82 4.05 2.99 -13.17
C LYS A 82 2.87 3.59 -13.93
N ARG A 83 3.10 4.61 -14.76
CA ARG A 83 2.06 5.17 -15.64
C ARG A 83 2.29 4.64 -17.06
N PRO A 84 1.23 4.32 -17.81
CA PRO A 84 1.39 3.97 -19.22
C PRO A 84 1.96 5.17 -19.98
N VAL A 85 2.94 4.92 -20.84
CA VAL A 85 3.49 5.95 -21.73
C VAL A 85 2.36 6.38 -22.66
N ARG A 86 2.04 7.68 -22.69
CA ARG A 86 1.15 8.22 -23.71
C ARG A 86 1.87 8.08 -25.06
N LYS A 87 1.30 7.30 -25.97
CA LYS A 87 1.69 7.28 -27.38
C LYS A 87 1.35 8.61 -28.03
#